data_AF-A0A8X7BJR8-F1
#
_entry.id   AF-A0A8X7BJR8-F1
#
_cell.length_a   1.000
_cell.length_b   1.000
_cell.length_c   1.000
_cell.angle_alpha   90.00
_cell.angle_beta   90.00
_cell.angle_gamma   90.00
#
_symmetry.space_group_name_H-M   'P 1'
#
loop_
_entity.id
_entity.type
_entity.pdbx_description
1 polymer ?
#
loop_
_entity_poly.entity_id
_entity_poly.type
_entity_poly.pdbx_seq_one_letter_code
_entity_poly.pdbx_strand_id
1 'polypeptide(L)'
;MEANKEKIRYILQFLFDKGENASQVAEIVNGVYAADTVTTNCVQFWFRRFRSGNLDVKDAPRKGRPVIENVDKITEIIDVDRHVSNRSIAQELKIDHKTILNHLGKVGFKKNLDVYVLHQLTPKTRWIEFLSAKPWPNGMKSTHF
;
A
#
# COMPACT_ATOMS: atom_id res chain seq x y z
N MET A 1 13.89 17.01 -6.78
CA MET A 1 13.29 18.25 -6.25
C MET A 1 11.78 18.13 -6.37
N GLU A 2 11.18 17.46 -5.39
CA GLU A 2 9.73 17.55 -5.16
C GLU A 2 9.46 18.95 -4.56
N ALA A 3 8.32 19.57 -4.88
CA ALA A 3 7.81 20.83 -4.30
C ALA A 3 8.14 22.19 -4.96
N ASN A 4 7.91 22.35 -6.28
CA ASN A 4 7.52 23.66 -6.85
C ASN A 4 6.06 23.69 -7.35
N LYS A 5 5.39 22.53 -7.43
CA LYS A 5 4.01 22.41 -7.92
C LYS A 5 2.98 22.99 -6.95
N GLU A 6 3.14 22.75 -5.65
CA GLU A 6 2.24 23.29 -4.62
C GLU A 6 2.32 24.81 -4.58
N LYS A 7 3.52 25.38 -4.62
CA LYS A 7 3.74 26.83 -4.68
C LYS A 7 2.99 27.47 -5.85
N ILE A 8 3.13 26.89 -7.05
CA ILE A 8 2.41 27.36 -8.24
C ILE A 8 0.90 27.31 -8.00
N ARG A 9 0.37 26.22 -7.45
CA ARG A 9 -1.08 26.08 -7.20
C ARG A 9 -1.63 27.07 -6.17
N TYR A 10 -0.86 27.42 -5.12
CA TYR A 10 -1.25 28.51 -4.21
C TYR A 10 -1.30 29.87 -4.93
N ILE A 11 -0.37 30.12 -5.85
CA ILE A 11 -0.39 31.34 -6.68
C ILE A 11 -1.61 31.33 -7.60
N LEU A 12 -1.96 30.18 -8.19
CA LEU A 12 -3.19 30.04 -8.99
C LEU A 12 -4.43 30.34 -8.14
N GLN A 13 -4.47 29.90 -6.89
CA GLN A 13 -5.57 30.18 -5.97
C GLN A 13 -5.67 31.68 -5.67
N PHE A 14 -4.54 32.32 -5.32
CA PHE A 14 -4.51 33.76 -5.09
C PHE A 14 -4.99 34.58 -6.31
N LEU A 15 -4.56 34.20 -7.51
CA LEU A 15 -4.96 34.87 -8.75
C LEU A 15 -6.43 34.58 -9.12
N PHE A 16 -6.95 33.41 -8.74
CA PHE A 16 -8.38 33.10 -8.84
C PHE A 16 -9.22 33.98 -7.92
N ASP A 17 -8.80 34.17 -6.66
CA ASP A 17 -9.48 35.02 -5.69
C ASP A 17 -9.48 36.49 -6.12
N LYS A 18 -8.44 36.92 -6.85
CA LYS A 18 -8.35 38.25 -7.48
C LYS A 18 -9.30 38.42 -8.68
N GLY A 19 -9.84 37.34 -9.24
CA GLY A 19 -10.78 37.36 -10.37
C GLY A 19 -10.13 37.40 -11.75
N GLU A 20 -8.85 37.03 -11.86
CA GLU A 20 -8.13 37.04 -13.14
C GLU A 20 -8.60 35.91 -14.08
N ASN A 21 -8.43 36.07 -15.40
CA ASN A 21 -8.75 35.01 -16.36
C ASN A 21 -7.62 33.96 -16.43
N ALA A 22 -7.97 32.70 -16.67
CA ALA A 22 -7.03 31.58 -16.72
C ALA A 22 -5.90 31.78 -17.76
N SER A 23 -6.18 32.41 -18.91
CA SER A 23 -5.15 32.72 -19.91
C SER A 23 -4.14 33.74 -19.41
N GLN A 24 -4.61 34.84 -18.81
CA GLN A 24 -3.75 35.87 -18.22
C GLN A 24 -2.91 35.30 -17.08
N VAL A 25 -3.50 34.45 -16.25
CA VAL A 25 -2.78 33.78 -15.16
C VAL A 25 -1.68 32.87 -15.69
N ALA A 26 -1.92 32.13 -16.78
CA ALA A 26 -0.88 31.31 -17.39
C ALA A 26 0.29 32.17 -17.90
N GLU A 27 0.00 33.30 -18.54
CA GLU A 27 1.03 34.26 -18.99
C GLU A 27 1.82 34.86 -17.82
N ILE A 28 1.14 35.30 -16.75
CA ILE A 28 1.78 35.86 -15.55
C ILE A 28 2.71 34.83 -14.90
N VAL A 29 2.22 33.60 -14.70
CA VAL A 29 3.02 32.54 -14.05
C VAL A 29 4.21 32.15 -14.93
N ASN A 30 4.01 31.99 -16.23
CA ASN A 30 5.10 31.64 -17.15
C ASN A 30 6.12 32.78 -17.30
N GLY A 31 5.69 34.04 -17.22
CA GLY A 31 6.59 35.20 -17.23
C GLY A 31 7.47 35.32 -15.98
N VAL A 32 7.01 34.82 -14.82
CA VAL A 32 7.76 34.89 -13.55
C VAL A 32 8.70 33.69 -13.36
N TYR A 33 8.25 32.48 -13.68
CA TYR A 33 8.96 31.25 -13.32
C TYR A 33 9.78 30.65 -14.46
N ALA A 34 9.18 30.50 -15.63
CA ALA A 34 9.78 30.03 -16.88
C ALA A 34 8.67 29.82 -17.91
N ALA A 35 9.03 29.90 -19.20
CA ALA A 35 8.14 29.44 -20.27
C ALA A 35 7.66 28.00 -20.00
N ASP A 36 6.38 27.74 -20.28
CA ASP A 36 5.72 26.44 -20.12
C ASP A 36 5.66 25.88 -18.67
N THR A 37 5.82 26.73 -17.65
CA THR A 37 5.62 26.34 -16.24
C THR A 37 4.20 25.80 -16.00
N VAL A 38 3.20 26.48 -16.55
CA VAL A 38 1.80 26.05 -16.55
C VAL A 38 1.18 26.23 -17.93
N THR A 39 0.32 25.30 -18.29
CA THR A 39 -0.54 25.43 -19.47
C THR A 39 -1.87 26.05 -19.08
N THR A 40 -2.54 26.74 -20.00
CA THR A 40 -3.88 27.30 -19.79
C THR A 40 -4.88 26.23 -19.33
N ASN A 41 -4.77 25.00 -19.85
CA ASN A 41 -5.57 23.85 -19.42
C ASN A 41 -5.35 23.49 -17.95
N CYS A 42 -4.10 23.55 -17.46
CA CYS A 42 -3.78 23.33 -16.05
C CYS A 42 -4.45 24.38 -15.17
N VAL A 43 -4.36 25.66 -15.55
CA VAL A 43 -5.00 26.76 -14.80
C VAL A 43 -6.51 26.60 -14.76
N GLN A 44 -7.14 26.29 -15.92
CA GLN A 44 -8.58 26.04 -15.99
C GLN A 44 -9.02 24.86 -15.11
N PHE A 45 -8.25 23.78 -15.08
CA PHE A 45 -8.53 22.63 -14.21
C PHE A 45 -8.54 23.05 -12.73
N TRP A 46 -7.54 23.81 -12.28
CA TRP A 46 -7.49 24.32 -10.91
C TRP A 46 -8.63 25.29 -10.61
N PHE A 47 -8.96 26.19 -11.53
CA PHE A 47 -10.07 27.13 -11.36
C PHE A 47 -11.41 26.41 -11.24
N ARG A 48 -11.64 25.33 -12.01
CA ARG A 48 -12.85 24.49 -11.85
C ARG A 48 -12.92 23.87 -10.46
N ARG A 49 -11.78 23.41 -9.92
CA ARG A 49 -11.69 22.85 -8.57
C ARG A 49 -11.94 23.89 -7.48
N PHE A 50 -11.40 25.11 -7.63
CA PHE A 50 -11.65 26.20 -6.69
C PHE A 50 -13.12 26.66 -6.73
N ARG A 51 -13.74 26.73 -7.91
CA ARG A 51 -15.18 27.01 -8.05
C ARG A 51 -16.06 25.96 -7.39
N SER A 52 -15.62 24.71 -7.28
CA SER A 52 -16.35 23.66 -6.56
C SER A 52 -16.15 23.71 -5.04
N GLY A 53 -15.49 24.76 -4.50
CA GLY A 53 -15.20 24.92 -3.08
C GLY A 53 -14.04 24.05 -2.56
N ASN A 54 -13.36 23.30 -3.43
CA ASN A 54 -12.21 22.49 -3.05
C ASN A 54 -10.94 23.34 -3.16
N LEU A 55 -10.53 23.91 -2.03
CA LEU A 55 -9.32 24.73 -1.90
C LEU A 55 -8.08 23.92 -1.53
N ASP A 56 -8.17 22.59 -1.44
CA ASP A 56 -7.00 21.76 -1.16
C ASP A 56 -6.10 21.72 -2.40
N VAL A 57 -4.92 22.33 -2.23
CA VAL A 57 -3.86 22.43 -3.22
C VAL A 57 -3.06 21.13 -3.32
N LYS A 58 -3.13 20.26 -2.31
CA LYS A 58 -2.37 19.00 -2.31
C LYS A 58 -2.99 17.98 -3.25
N ASP A 59 -2.13 17.13 -3.82
CA ASP A 59 -2.61 15.97 -4.55
C ASP A 59 -3.27 15.01 -3.55
N ALA A 60 -4.50 14.61 -3.85
CA ALA A 60 -5.14 13.52 -3.14
C ALA A 60 -4.27 12.26 -3.26
N PRO A 61 -4.24 11.40 -2.22
CA PRO A 61 -3.52 10.14 -2.30
C PRO A 61 -3.98 9.39 -3.55
N ARG A 62 -3.02 9.08 -4.42
CA ARG A 62 -3.31 8.36 -5.67
C ARG A 62 -3.85 7.00 -5.29
N LYS A 63 -5.09 6.70 -5.70
CA LYS A 63 -5.59 5.33 -5.70
C LYS A 63 -4.70 4.56 -6.66
N GLY A 64 -3.78 3.77 -6.10
CA GLY A 64 -2.91 2.90 -6.87
C GLY A 64 -3.73 1.84 -7.61
N ARG A 65 -3.04 0.97 -8.34
CA ARG A 65 -3.67 -0.24 -8.88
C ARG A 65 -4.32 -1.00 -7.72
N PRO A 66 -5.61 -1.36 -7.80
CA PRO A 66 -6.21 -2.20 -6.78
C PRO A 66 -5.42 -3.51 -6.72
N VAL A 67 -4.80 -3.75 -5.57
CA VAL A 67 -4.24 -5.07 -5.28
C VAL A 67 -5.46 -5.94 -5.06
N ILE A 68 -5.61 -7.02 -5.83
CA ILE A 68 -6.74 -7.94 -5.66
C ILE A 68 -6.62 -8.48 -4.23
N GLU A 69 -7.50 -8.03 -3.35
CA GLU A 69 -7.55 -8.40 -1.95
C GLU A 69 -8.17 -9.80 -1.82
N ASN A 70 -7.44 -10.82 -2.25
CA ASN A 70 -7.68 -12.20 -1.80
C ASN A 70 -6.93 -12.48 -0.49
N VAL A 71 -6.64 -11.44 0.30
CA VAL A 71 -5.86 -11.56 1.54
C VAL A 71 -6.55 -12.50 2.50
N ASP A 72 -7.87 -12.33 2.67
CA ASP A 72 -8.68 -13.14 3.58
C ASP A 72 -8.65 -14.63 3.20
N LYS A 73 -8.69 -14.93 1.89
CA LYS A 73 -8.62 -16.31 1.39
C LYS A 73 -7.23 -16.92 1.56
N ILE A 74 -6.17 -16.15 1.34
CA ILE A 74 -4.80 -16.61 1.58
C ILE A 74 -4.62 -16.90 3.08
N THR A 75 -5.13 -16.05 3.97
CA THR A 75 -5.06 -16.27 5.41
C THR A 75 -5.90 -17.46 5.86
N GLU A 76 -7.08 -17.66 5.29
CA GLU A 76 -7.96 -18.80 5.60
C GLU A 76 -7.29 -20.14 5.26
N ILE A 77 -6.69 -20.27 4.08
CA ILE A 77 -5.97 -21.49 3.68
C ILE A 77 -4.81 -21.80 4.64
N ILE A 78 -4.09 -20.75 5.05
CA ILE A 78 -2.95 -20.88 5.98
C ILE A 78 -3.40 -21.23 7.40
N ASP A 79 -4.52 -20.67 7.86
CA ASP A 79 -5.06 -20.97 9.19
C ASP A 79 -5.58 -22.41 9.26
N VAL A 80 -6.09 -22.97 8.16
CA VAL A 80 -6.51 -24.38 8.05
C VAL A 80 -5.30 -25.33 8.06
N ASP A 81 -4.31 -25.07 7.21
CA ASP A 81 -3.07 -25.85 7.19
C ASP A 81 -1.85 -24.93 7.04
N ARG A 82 -1.06 -24.88 8.11
CA ARG A 82 0.12 -24.04 8.18
C ARG A 82 1.31 -24.58 7.38
N HIS A 83 1.22 -25.77 6.77
CA HIS A 83 2.28 -26.37 5.95
C HIS A 83 2.03 -26.27 4.45
N VAL A 84 0.95 -25.59 4.01
CA VAL A 84 0.63 -25.45 2.59
C VAL A 84 1.69 -24.61 1.86
N SER A 85 2.23 -25.14 0.77
CA SER A 85 3.21 -24.42 -0.04
C SER A 85 2.58 -23.24 -0.80
N ASN A 86 3.36 -22.16 -0.98
CA ASN A 86 2.95 -21.00 -1.79
C ASN A 86 2.45 -21.37 -3.20
N ARG A 87 3.01 -22.43 -3.81
CA ARG A 87 2.61 -22.89 -5.14
C ARG A 87 1.23 -23.55 -5.13
N SER A 88 0.89 -24.27 -4.07
CA SER A 88 -0.45 -24.87 -3.91
C SER A 88 -1.52 -23.78 -3.79
N ILE A 89 -1.27 -22.78 -2.93
CA ILE A 89 -2.16 -21.61 -2.77
C ILE A 89 -2.30 -20.85 -4.10
N ALA A 90 -1.20 -20.71 -4.87
CA ALA A 90 -1.20 -20.07 -6.18
C ALA A 90 -2.09 -20.80 -7.19
N GLN A 91 -2.03 -22.14 -7.20
CA GLN A 91 -2.85 -22.96 -8.07
C GLN A 91 -4.33 -22.91 -7.67
N GLU A 92 -4.62 -23.03 -6.38
CA GLU A 92 -5.98 -23.01 -5.83
C GLU A 92 -6.67 -21.67 -6.08
N LEU A 93 -5.99 -20.57 -5.78
CA LEU A 93 -6.53 -19.22 -5.96
C LEU A 93 -6.38 -18.68 -7.39
N LYS A 94 -5.68 -19.40 -8.27
CA LYS A 94 -5.30 -18.95 -9.62
C LYS A 94 -4.60 -17.59 -9.62
N ILE A 95 -3.72 -17.37 -8.64
CA ILE A 95 -2.93 -16.14 -8.45
C ILE A 95 -1.46 -16.48 -8.72
N ASP A 96 -0.69 -15.53 -9.27
CA ASP A 96 0.74 -15.73 -9.42
C ASP A 96 1.46 -15.89 -8.06
N HIS A 97 2.38 -16.84 -7.98
CA HIS A 97 3.11 -17.19 -6.77
C HIS A 97 3.90 -16.02 -6.16
N LYS A 98 4.40 -15.08 -6.98
CA LYS A 98 5.14 -13.89 -6.50
C LYS A 98 4.20 -12.92 -5.81
N THR A 99 2.95 -12.85 -6.26
CA THR A 99 1.90 -12.05 -5.63
C THR A 99 1.63 -12.58 -4.23
N ILE A 100 1.45 -13.89 -4.06
CA ILE A 100 1.28 -14.54 -2.75
C ILE A 100 2.47 -14.26 -1.84
N LEU A 101 3.71 -14.43 -2.32
CA LEU A 101 4.90 -14.13 -1.52
C LEU A 101 4.95 -12.69 -1.02
N ASN A 102 4.66 -11.72 -1.90
CA ASN A 102 4.60 -10.30 -1.54
C ASN A 102 3.49 -10.03 -0.50
N HIS A 103 2.35 -10.70 -0.62
CA HIS A 103 1.25 -10.57 0.33
C HIS A 103 1.62 -11.11 1.72
N LEU A 104 2.21 -12.30 1.79
CA LEU A 104 2.63 -12.91 3.04
C LEU A 104 3.65 -12.05 3.79
N GLY A 105 4.62 -11.48 3.06
CA GLY A 105 5.57 -10.52 3.62
C GLY A 105 4.89 -9.28 4.19
N LYS A 106 3.83 -8.76 3.56
CA LYS A 106 3.05 -7.61 4.07
C LYS A 106 2.24 -7.96 5.33
N VAL A 107 1.69 -9.17 5.40
CA VAL A 107 0.91 -9.65 6.56
C VAL A 107 1.82 -10.05 7.73
N GLY A 108 3.13 -10.18 7.50
CA GLY A 108 4.13 -10.50 8.53
C GLY A 108 4.42 -12.00 8.66
N PHE A 109 3.89 -12.82 7.75
CA PHE A 109 4.20 -14.24 7.68
C PHE A 109 5.63 -14.47 7.21
N LYS A 110 6.38 -15.27 7.97
CA LYS A 110 7.75 -15.70 7.66
C LYS A 110 7.78 -17.21 7.54
N LYS A 111 8.64 -17.72 6.65
CA LYS A 111 8.92 -19.15 6.54
C LYS A 111 9.78 -19.60 7.73
N ASN A 112 9.31 -20.58 8.48
CA ASN A 112 10.09 -21.27 9.51
C ASN A 112 10.23 -22.75 9.17
N LEU A 113 11.37 -23.34 9.55
CA LEU A 113 11.60 -24.78 9.49
C LEU A 113 10.98 -25.44 10.72
N ASP A 114 10.51 -26.67 10.55
CA ASP A 114 10.01 -27.46 11.66
C ASP A 114 11.14 -27.84 12.61
N VAL A 115 10.81 -27.88 13.89
CA VAL A 115 11.74 -28.36 14.91
C VAL A 115 11.79 -29.89 14.81
N TYR A 116 12.99 -30.43 14.59
CA TYR A 116 13.19 -31.87 14.54
C TYR A 116 12.88 -32.49 15.91
N VAL A 117 11.91 -33.40 15.96
CA VAL A 117 11.58 -34.18 17.16
C VAL A 117 12.08 -35.60 16.94
N LEU A 118 13.02 -36.04 17.79
CA LEU A 118 13.78 -37.29 17.63
C LEU A 118 12.92 -38.57 17.74
N HIS A 119 11.66 -38.49 18.20
CA HIS A 119 10.78 -39.65 18.24
C HIS A 119 9.29 -39.30 18.08
N GLN A 120 8.46 -40.26 17.67
CA GLN A 120 7.00 -40.11 17.73
C GLN A 120 6.52 -40.24 19.18
N LEU A 121 6.19 -39.10 19.81
CA LEU A 121 5.67 -39.06 21.19
C LEU A 121 4.32 -39.78 21.27
N THR A 122 4.23 -40.77 22.15
CA THR A 122 2.95 -41.35 22.58
C THR A 122 2.17 -40.34 23.45
N PRO A 123 0.83 -40.46 23.56
CA PRO A 123 0.02 -39.46 24.28
C PRO A 123 0.45 -39.18 25.72
N LYS A 124 1.10 -40.15 26.40
CA LYS A 124 1.57 -40.03 27.79
C LYS A 124 2.82 -39.13 27.94
N THR A 125 3.72 -39.09 26.97
CA THR A 125 4.95 -38.29 27.04
C THR A 125 4.78 -36.88 26.48
N ARG A 126 3.73 -36.65 25.68
CA ARG A 126 3.42 -35.35 25.05
C ARG A 126 3.13 -34.22 26.05
N TRP A 127 2.56 -34.53 27.20
CA TRP A 127 2.19 -33.52 28.23
C TRP A 127 3.39 -32.95 29.00
N ILE A 128 4.46 -33.73 29.15
CA ILE A 128 5.60 -33.36 30.00
C ILE A 128 6.51 -32.35 29.28
N GLU A 129 6.67 -32.45 27.97
CA GLU A 129 7.48 -31.50 27.20
C GLU A 129 6.76 -30.17 26.90
N PHE A 130 5.43 -30.19 26.76
CA PHE A 130 4.64 -28.98 26.43
C PHE A 130 4.76 -27.89 27.52
N LEU A 131 4.97 -28.29 28.77
CA LEU A 131 5.20 -27.37 29.90
C LEU A 131 6.63 -26.81 29.95
N SER A 132 7.59 -27.42 29.24
CA SER A 132 8.99 -26.96 29.19
C SER A 132 9.30 -26.06 27.98
N ALA A 133 8.38 -25.96 27.01
CA ALA A 133 8.54 -25.09 25.85
C ALA A 133 8.19 -23.64 26.22
N LYS A 134 9.18 -22.75 26.21
CA LYS A 134 8.96 -21.32 26.48
C LYS A 134 8.09 -20.70 25.37
N PRO A 135 7.03 -19.92 25.68
CA PRO A 135 6.29 -19.17 24.68
C PRO A 135 7.18 -18.10 24.03
N TRP A 136 7.00 -17.88 22.72
CA TRP A 136 7.77 -16.91 21.94
C TRP A 136 7.51 -15.48 22.43
N PRO A 137 8.55 -14.65 22.63
CA PRO A 137 8.35 -13.25 22.97
C PRO A 137 7.81 -12.50 21.73
N ASN A 138 6.78 -11.68 21.94
CA ASN A 138 6.32 -10.61 21.04
C ASN A 138 5.26 -10.95 19.96
N GLY A 139 4.28 -11.81 20.24
CA GLY A 139 3.02 -11.83 19.46
C GLY A 139 3.14 -12.08 17.95
N MET A 140 4.28 -12.60 17.48
CA MET A 140 4.53 -12.89 16.08
C MET A 140 3.81 -14.17 15.66
N LYS A 141 3.06 -14.12 14.55
CA LYS A 141 2.42 -15.29 13.95
C LYS A 141 3.40 -15.98 13.00
N SER A 142 3.66 -17.27 13.24
CA SER A 142 4.56 -18.11 12.44
C SER A 142 3.79 -18.86 11.36
N THR A 143 4.40 -18.99 10.17
CA THR A 143 3.92 -19.83 9.05
C THR A 143 5.01 -20.78 8.58
N HIS A 144 4.61 -21.97 8.16
CA HIS A 144 5.51 -22.98 7.61
C HIS A 144 5.24 -23.01 6.09
N PHE A 145 6.26 -23.08 5.23
CA PHE A 145 6.08 -23.02 3.77
C PHE A 145 7.14 -23.78 3.00
#